data_AF-A0A6P0DSA2-F1
#
_entry.id   AF-A0A6P0DSA2-F1
#
_cell.length_a   1.000
_cell.length_b   1.000
_cell.length_c   1.000
_cell.angle_alpha   90.00
_cell.angle_beta   90.00
_cell.angle_gamma   90.00
#
_symmetry.space_group_name_H-M   'P 1'
#
loop_
_entity.id
_entity.type
_entity.pdbx_description
1 polymer ?
#
loop_
_entity_poly.entity_id
_entity_poly.type
_entity_poly.pdbx_seq_one_letter_code
_entity_poly.pdbx_strand_id
1 'polypeptide(L)'
;LRTRRKLEHDLREALSTGTQIEIAYQPVYSSDSSVPCSLEALCRWRHPELGSIAPDVFIPLAEEIGVIQKIGAFVLEDACSLIALLPSISIAVNASAAELSSPGYPLRVLSVLAKWGIEPTRLEIEITESLAINGEENA
;
A
#
# COMPACT_ATOMS: atom_id res chain seq x y z
N LEU A 1 -12.21 22.24 10.02
CA LEU A 1 -11.09 22.94 9.34
C LEU A 1 -9.76 22.85 10.11
N ARG A 2 -9.66 23.30 11.39
CA ARG A 2 -8.40 23.20 12.17
C ARG A 2 -7.92 21.76 12.39
N THR A 3 -8.82 20.82 12.67
CA THR A 3 -8.48 19.39 12.86
C THR A 3 -7.95 18.72 11.60
N ARG A 4 -8.50 19.06 10.42
CA ARG A 4 -8.07 18.47 9.14
C ARG A 4 -6.65 18.91 8.76
N ARG A 5 -6.36 20.22 8.83
CA ARG A 5 -5.01 20.74 8.55
C ARG A 5 -3.94 20.17 9.48
N LYS A 6 -4.29 19.96 10.76
CA LYS A 6 -3.40 19.27 11.70
C LYS A 6 -3.13 17.84 11.22
N LEU A 7 -4.17 17.09 10.89
CA LEU A 7 -4.03 15.72 10.38
C LEU A 7 -3.19 15.62 9.09
N GLU A 8 -3.33 16.57 8.17
CA GLU A 8 -2.50 16.64 6.95
C GLU A 8 -1.02 16.85 7.27
N HIS A 9 -0.72 17.73 8.23
CA HIS A 9 0.64 17.97 8.71
C HIS A 9 1.21 16.72 9.39
N ASP A 10 0.44 16.13 10.30
CA ASP A 10 0.83 14.94 11.06
C ASP A 10 1.09 13.75 10.11
N LEU A 11 0.31 13.59 9.03
CA LEU A 11 0.53 12.55 8.02
C LEU A 11 1.85 12.77 7.26
N ARG A 12 2.17 14.02 6.91
CA ARG A 12 3.46 14.34 6.27
C ARG A 12 4.63 14.05 7.20
N GLU A 13 4.48 14.36 8.47
CA GLU A 13 5.48 14.06 9.49
C GLU A 13 5.66 12.54 9.66
N ALA A 14 4.57 11.79 9.80
CA ALA A 14 4.56 10.34 9.90
C ALA A 14 5.33 9.66 8.75
N LEU A 15 5.13 10.14 7.52
CA LEU A 15 5.82 9.65 6.33
C LEU A 15 7.28 10.10 6.24
N SER A 16 7.63 11.23 6.85
CA SER A 16 9.01 11.72 6.87
C SER A 16 9.87 11.01 7.92
N THR A 17 9.29 10.66 9.07
CA THR A 17 9.99 9.95 10.15
C THR A 17 10.01 8.45 9.92
N GLY A 18 8.99 7.91 9.24
CA GLY A 18 8.87 6.48 8.95
C GLY A 18 8.57 5.61 10.18
N THR A 19 8.25 6.21 11.33
CA THR A 19 8.04 5.49 12.61
C THR A 19 6.58 5.27 12.95
N GLN A 20 5.66 5.96 12.27
CA GLN A 20 4.23 5.92 12.56
C GLN A 20 3.41 5.13 11.53
N ILE A 21 3.99 4.89 10.35
CA ILE A 21 3.37 4.08 9.30
C ILE A 21 3.91 2.67 9.41
N GLU A 22 3.02 1.71 9.61
CA GLU A 22 3.35 0.29 9.74
C GLU A 22 2.51 -0.51 8.73
N ILE A 23 2.99 -1.71 8.38
CA ILE A 23 2.24 -2.65 7.53
C ILE A 23 1.79 -3.82 8.41
N ALA A 24 0.48 -4.07 8.41
CA ALA A 24 -0.08 -5.30 8.93
C ALA A 24 -0.30 -6.28 7.78
N TYR A 25 -0.05 -7.57 8.01
CA TYR A 25 -0.24 -8.61 7.00
C TYR A 25 -1.43 -9.49 7.38
N GLN A 26 -2.44 -9.52 6.52
CA GLN A 26 -3.60 -10.38 6.69
C GLN A 26 -3.43 -11.66 5.86
N PRO A 27 -3.44 -12.86 6.47
CA PRO A 27 -3.34 -14.10 5.71
C PRO A 27 -4.59 -14.37 4.88
N VAL A 28 -4.39 -14.82 3.65
CA VAL A 28 -5.43 -15.29 2.73
C VAL A 28 -5.29 -16.80 2.58
N TYR A 29 -6.41 -17.52 2.67
CA TYR A 29 -6.45 -18.98 2.64
C TYR A 29 -7.24 -19.48 1.43
N SER A 30 -6.79 -20.60 0.86
CA SER A 30 -7.64 -21.39 -0.03
C SER A 30 -8.67 -22.16 0.79
N SER A 31 -9.87 -22.38 0.24
CA SER A 31 -10.96 -23.06 0.95
C SER A 31 -10.64 -24.49 1.38
N ASP A 32 -9.66 -25.12 0.74
CA ASP A 32 -9.21 -26.50 0.96
C ASP A 32 -7.95 -26.61 1.83
N SER A 33 -7.37 -25.49 2.28
CA SER A 33 -6.08 -25.46 2.98
C SER A 33 -6.12 -24.61 4.25
N SER A 34 -5.50 -25.11 5.32
CA SER A 34 -5.22 -24.34 6.54
C SER A 34 -3.89 -23.59 6.50
N VAL A 35 -3.16 -23.69 5.39
CA VAL A 35 -1.94 -22.93 5.12
C VAL A 35 -2.30 -21.72 4.25
N PRO A 36 -1.87 -20.50 4.62
CA PRO A 36 -2.10 -19.32 3.79
C PRO A 36 -1.51 -19.50 2.38
N CYS A 37 -2.24 -19.09 1.36
CA CYS A 37 -1.75 -19.06 -0.02
C CYS A 37 -1.10 -17.70 -0.36
N SER A 38 -1.57 -16.62 0.25
CA SER A 38 -1.02 -15.27 0.10
C SER A 38 -1.19 -14.44 1.38
N LEU A 39 -0.61 -13.25 1.41
CA LEU A 39 -0.88 -12.23 2.42
C LEU A 39 -1.34 -10.93 1.75
N GLU A 40 -2.24 -10.21 2.39
CA GLU A 40 -2.57 -8.83 2.01
C GLU A 40 -1.80 -7.85 2.89
N ALA A 41 -1.05 -6.94 2.26
CA ALA A 41 -0.33 -5.86 2.93
C ALA A 41 -1.27 -4.67 3.18
N LEU A 42 -1.53 -4.41 4.45
CA LEU A 42 -2.49 -3.43 4.90
C LEU A 42 -1.81 -2.31 5.68
N CYS A 43 -1.76 -1.12 5.08
CA CYS A 43 -1.17 0.07 5.71
C CYS A 43 -1.93 0.46 6.99
N ARG A 44 -1.19 0.88 8.01
CA ARG A 44 -1.72 1.33 9.31
C ARG A 44 -0.97 2.59 9.72
N TRP A 45 -1.71 3.54 10.27
CA TRP A 45 -1.12 4.74 10.85
C TRP A 45 -1.32 4.75 12.36
N ARG A 46 -0.21 4.64 13.09
CA ARG A 46 -0.12 4.76 14.56
C ARG A 46 0.22 6.19 14.93
N HIS A 47 -0.81 7.01 15.09
CA HIS A 47 -0.63 8.39 15.51
C HIS A 47 -0.30 8.48 17.00
N PRO A 48 0.70 9.29 17.42
CA PRO A 48 1.15 9.36 18.81
C PRO A 48 0.06 9.82 19.80
N GLU A 49 -0.76 10.81 19.42
CA GLU A 49 -1.86 11.32 20.25
C GLU A 49 -3.21 10.61 20.01
N LEU A 50 -3.60 10.42 18.75
CA LEU A 50 -4.92 9.90 18.37
C LEU A 50 -5.02 8.37 18.34
N GLY A 51 -3.90 7.66 18.49
CA GLY A 51 -3.83 6.21 18.40
C GLY A 51 -3.95 5.71 16.95
N SER A 52 -4.63 4.59 16.75
CA SER A 52 -4.77 4.00 15.42
C SER A 52 -5.72 4.84 14.56
N ILE A 53 -5.24 5.31 13.42
CA ILE A 53 -6.04 6.00 12.40
C ILE A 53 -6.31 5.01 11.28
N ALA A 54 -7.59 4.86 10.92
CA ALA A 54 -8.03 3.88 9.94
C ALA A 54 -7.67 4.32 8.49
N PRO A 55 -7.38 3.36 7.58
CA PRO A 55 -7.01 3.67 6.20
C PRO A 55 -8.05 4.50 5.42
N ASP A 56 -9.33 4.27 5.67
CA ASP A 56 -10.44 5.04 5.10
C ASP A 56 -10.41 6.54 5.46
N VAL A 57 -9.70 6.91 6.54
CA VAL A 57 -9.48 8.30 6.92
C VAL A 57 -8.27 8.90 6.24
N PHE A 58 -7.12 8.21 6.26
CA PHE A 58 -5.84 8.81 5.85
C PHE A 58 -5.45 8.56 4.40
N ILE A 59 -5.96 7.51 3.75
CA ILE A 59 -5.69 7.26 2.32
C ILE A 59 -6.31 8.36 1.45
N PRO A 60 -7.60 8.74 1.60
CA PRO A 60 -8.16 9.86 0.84
C PRO A 60 -7.44 11.18 1.12
N LEU A 61 -6.99 11.38 2.37
CA LEU A 61 -6.21 12.55 2.74
C LEU A 61 -4.85 12.56 2.02
N ALA A 62 -4.18 11.41 1.96
CA ALA A 62 -2.90 11.24 1.28
C ALA A 62 -3.00 11.51 -0.22
N GLU A 63 -4.10 11.09 -0.85
CA GLU A 63 -4.40 11.37 -2.25
C GLU A 63 -4.58 12.88 -2.48
N GLU A 64 -5.42 13.54 -1.68
CA GLU A 64 -5.69 14.98 -1.80
C GLU A 64 -4.44 15.84 -1.63
N ILE A 65 -3.58 15.50 -0.67
CA ILE A 65 -2.37 16.28 -0.40
C ILE A 65 -1.14 15.81 -1.20
N GLY A 66 -1.31 14.85 -2.12
CA GLY A 66 -0.29 14.38 -3.05
C GLY A 66 0.88 13.63 -2.39
N VAL A 67 0.61 12.87 -1.33
CA VAL A 67 1.63 12.04 -0.63
C VAL A 67 1.35 10.55 -0.72
N ILE A 68 0.27 10.14 -1.40
CA ILE A 68 -0.09 8.72 -1.56
C ILE A 68 1.04 7.89 -2.19
N GLN A 69 1.80 8.45 -3.13
CA GLN A 69 2.94 7.77 -3.75
C GLN A 69 4.06 7.45 -2.77
N LYS A 70 4.17 8.20 -1.65
CA LYS A 70 5.13 7.89 -0.58
C LYS A 70 4.65 6.70 0.25
N ILE A 71 3.34 6.62 0.49
CA ILE A 71 2.72 5.47 1.19
C ILE A 71 2.92 4.21 0.33
N GLY A 72 2.53 4.24 -0.94
CA GLY A 72 2.69 3.06 -1.80
C GLY A 72 4.15 2.65 -2.00
N ALA A 73 5.09 3.61 -2.07
CA ALA A 73 6.51 3.27 -2.08
C ALA A 73 6.97 2.56 -0.80
N PHE A 74 6.48 3.00 0.37
CA PHE A 74 6.77 2.35 1.65
C PHE A 74 6.16 0.94 1.71
N VAL A 75 4.89 0.78 1.31
CA VAL A 75 4.18 -0.50 1.26
C VAL A 75 4.89 -1.48 0.31
N LEU A 76 5.26 -1.05 -0.90
CA LEU A 76 5.97 -1.89 -1.88
C LEU A 76 7.32 -2.37 -1.35
N GLU A 77 8.08 -1.48 -0.73
CA GLU A 77 9.39 -1.78 -0.17
C GLU A 77 9.28 -2.81 0.96
N ASP A 78 8.35 -2.60 1.90
CA ASP A 78 8.10 -3.51 3.02
C ASP A 78 7.62 -4.88 2.52
N ALA A 79 6.61 -4.91 1.63
CA ALA A 79 6.06 -6.13 1.06
C ALA A 79 7.14 -6.93 0.30
N CYS A 80 7.92 -6.30 -0.57
CA CYS A 80 8.97 -7.01 -1.31
C CYS A 80 10.07 -7.54 -0.38
N SER A 81 10.43 -6.79 0.67
CA SER A 81 11.39 -7.26 1.67
C SER A 81 10.89 -8.50 2.41
N LEU A 82 9.58 -8.57 2.72
CA LEU A 82 8.98 -9.72 3.39
C LEU A 82 8.82 -10.93 2.44
N ILE A 83 8.34 -10.71 1.21
CA ILE A 83 8.18 -11.77 0.18
C ILE A 83 9.51 -12.48 -0.07
N ALA A 84 10.63 -11.75 -0.03
CA ALA A 84 11.98 -12.32 -0.19
C ALA A 84 12.29 -13.41 0.85
N LEU A 85 11.73 -13.29 2.06
CA LEU A 85 11.93 -14.23 3.17
C LEU A 85 10.94 -15.40 3.16
N LEU A 86 9.87 -15.33 2.36
CA LEU A 86 8.75 -16.28 2.36
C LEU A 86 8.55 -16.92 0.97
N PRO A 87 9.45 -17.82 0.52
CA PRO A 87 9.58 -18.22 -0.89
C PRO A 87 8.32 -18.84 -1.53
N SER A 88 7.40 -19.38 -0.73
CA SER A 88 6.17 -20.05 -1.20
C SER A 88 4.91 -19.19 -1.10
N ILE A 89 5.02 -17.93 -0.68
CA ILE A 89 3.91 -17.01 -0.45
C ILE A 89 4.01 -15.83 -1.42
N SER A 90 2.86 -15.44 -1.98
CA SER A 90 2.68 -14.15 -2.66
C SER A 90 2.13 -13.10 -1.70
N ILE A 91 2.33 -11.82 -2.01
CA ILE A 91 1.71 -10.72 -1.26
C ILE A 91 0.95 -9.82 -2.23
N ALA A 92 -0.25 -9.43 -1.81
CA ALA A 92 -1.05 -8.40 -2.44
C ALA A 92 -0.79 -7.04 -1.78
N VAL A 93 -0.66 -6.00 -2.60
CA VAL A 93 -0.57 -4.60 -2.15
C VAL A 93 -1.70 -3.79 -2.77
N ASN A 94 -2.34 -2.97 -1.96
CA ASN A 94 -3.39 -2.06 -2.43
C ASN A 94 -2.76 -0.87 -3.17
N ALA A 95 -3.28 -0.54 -4.36
CA ALA A 95 -2.85 0.61 -5.15
C ALA A 95 -3.97 1.64 -5.32
N SER A 96 -3.63 2.91 -5.10
CA SER A 96 -4.53 4.03 -5.31
C SER A 96 -4.67 4.41 -6.80
N ALA A 97 -5.80 5.03 -7.15
CA ALA A 97 -6.07 5.62 -8.46
C ALA A 97 -4.97 6.57 -8.93
N ALA A 98 -4.55 7.43 -8.00
CA ALA A 98 -3.58 8.47 -8.24
C ALA A 98 -2.18 7.90 -8.43
N GLU A 99 -1.91 6.72 -7.87
CA GLU A 99 -0.67 6.00 -8.09
C GLU A 99 -0.65 5.33 -9.47
N LEU A 100 -1.70 4.60 -9.83
CA LEU A 100 -1.80 3.93 -11.13
C LEU A 100 -1.82 4.90 -12.31
N SER A 101 -2.41 6.07 -12.12
CA SER A 101 -2.40 7.15 -13.11
C SER A 101 -1.01 7.79 -13.29
N SER A 102 -0.07 7.51 -12.39
CA SER A 102 1.30 8.01 -12.50
C SER A 102 2.10 7.20 -13.52
N PRO A 103 2.66 7.83 -14.57
CA PRO A 103 3.47 7.11 -15.57
C PRO A 103 4.69 6.38 -14.97
N GLY A 104 5.16 6.82 -13.80
CA GLY A 104 6.30 6.21 -13.11
C GLY A 104 5.96 4.99 -12.25
N TYR A 105 4.68 4.66 -12.05
CA TYR A 105 4.28 3.58 -11.14
C TYR A 105 4.80 2.20 -11.59
N PRO A 106 4.65 1.77 -12.86
CA PRO A 106 5.17 0.46 -13.30
C PRO A 106 6.69 0.34 -13.11
N LEU A 107 7.45 1.40 -13.44
CA LEU A 107 8.90 1.42 -13.26
C LEU A 107 9.29 1.32 -11.79
N ARG A 108 8.53 1.93 -10.88
CA ARG A 108 8.75 1.81 -9.43
C ARG A 108 8.57 0.38 -8.96
N VAL A 109 7.46 -0.27 -9.34
CA VAL A 109 7.18 -1.67 -9.00
C VAL A 109 8.32 -2.58 -9.49
N LEU A 110 8.67 -2.48 -10.78
CA LEU A 110 9.77 -3.26 -11.36
C LEU A 110 11.11 -3.02 -10.65
N SER A 111 11.40 -1.78 -10.26
CA SER A 111 12.64 -1.44 -9.55
C SER A 111 12.71 -2.08 -8.17
N VAL A 112 11.60 -2.11 -7.42
CA VAL A 112 11.57 -2.74 -6.09
C VAL A 112 11.63 -4.27 -6.20
N LEU A 113 10.89 -4.86 -7.15
CA LEU A 113 10.99 -6.30 -7.43
C LEU A 113 12.43 -6.71 -7.76
N ALA A 114 13.10 -5.97 -8.66
CA ALA A 114 14.48 -6.23 -9.03
C ALA A 114 15.45 -6.06 -7.84
N LYS A 115 15.25 -5.04 -7.00
CA LYS A 115 16.06 -4.79 -5.81
C LYS A 115 16.05 -5.97 -4.84
N TRP A 116 14.90 -6.62 -4.67
CA TRP A 116 14.71 -7.73 -3.73
C TRP A 116 14.75 -9.12 -4.38
N GLY A 117 14.96 -9.20 -5.70
CA GLY A 117 15.02 -10.46 -6.43
C GLY A 117 13.68 -11.21 -6.45
N ILE A 118 12.56 -10.48 -6.51
CA ILE A 118 11.21 -11.04 -6.47
C ILE A 118 10.72 -11.33 -7.88
N GLU A 119 10.30 -12.59 -8.10
CA GLU A 119 9.56 -12.97 -9.31
C GLU A 119 8.26 -12.16 -9.41
N PRO A 120 7.96 -11.48 -10.54
CA PRO A 120 6.79 -10.61 -10.66
C PRO A 120 5.45 -11.27 -10.33
N THR A 121 5.33 -12.58 -10.55
CA THR A 121 4.12 -13.37 -10.23
C THR A 121 3.85 -13.50 -8.73
N ARG A 122 4.77 -13.07 -7.86
CA ARG A 122 4.64 -13.14 -6.41
C ARG A 122 4.13 -11.86 -5.76
N LEU A 123 4.01 -10.78 -6.53
CA LEU A 123 3.42 -9.52 -6.08
C LEU A 123 2.12 -9.26 -6.85
N GLU A 124 1.02 -9.19 -6.13
CA GLU A 124 -0.29 -8.83 -6.68
C GLU A 124 -0.58 -7.36 -6.39
N ILE A 125 -1.11 -6.64 -7.39
CA ILE A 125 -1.53 -5.26 -7.23
C ILE A 125 -3.06 -5.25 -7.19
N GLU A 126 -3.61 -4.96 -6.02
CA GLU A 126 -5.05 -4.85 -5.82
C GLU A 126 -5.53 -3.43 -6.08
N ILE A 127 -6.69 -3.33 -6.74
CA ILE A 127 -7.34 -2.06 -7.07
C ILE A 127 -8.79 -2.12 -6.60
N THR A 128 -9.35 -0.98 -6.23
CA THR A 128 -10.78 -0.92 -5.90
C THR A 128 -11.63 -0.97 -7.17
N GLU A 129 -12.83 -1.54 -7.09
CA GLU A 129 -13.77 -1.69 -8.21
C GLU A 129 -14.09 -0.35 -8.89
N SER A 130 -14.21 0.74 -8.12
CA SER A 130 -14.41 2.10 -8.63
C SER A 130 -13.32 2.56 -9.60
N LEU A 131 -12.11 1.98 -9.53
CA LEU A 131 -11.01 2.28 -10.45
C LEU A 131 -11.01 1.40 -11.68
N ALA A 132 -11.44 0.14 -11.54
CA ALA A 132 -11.59 -0.77 -12.66
C ALA A 132 -12.66 -0.26 -13.65
N ILE A 133 -13.81 0.21 -13.14
CA ILE A 133 -14.96 0.64 -13.97
C ILE A 133 -14.67 1.95 -14.73
N ASN A 134 -14.00 2.93 -14.10
CA ASN A 134 -13.69 4.22 -14.74
C ASN A 134 -12.62 4.12 -15.84
N GLY A 135 -11.84 3.02 -15.89
CA GLY A 135 -10.86 2.77 -16.93
C GLY A 135 -11.48 2.35 -18.28
N GLU A 136 -12.72 1.88 -18.28
CA GLU A 136 -13.42 1.44 -19.50
C GLU A 136 -14.06 2.59 -20.29
N GLU A 137 -14.36 3.73 -19.66
CA GLU A 137 -15.00 4.87 -20.35
C GLU A 137 -14.06 5.67 -21.26
N ASN A 138 -12.75 5.39 -21.25
CA ASN A 138 -11.76 6.09 -22.07
C ASN A 138 -10.89 5.16 -22.95
N ALA A 139 -11.35 3.93 -23.22
CA ALA A 139 -10.69 2.98 -24.11
C ALA A 139 -11.28 2.98 -25.53
#